data_AF-A0A0R0LQ40-F1
#
_entry.id   AF-A0A0R0LQ40-F1
#
_cell.length_a   1.000
_cell.length_b   1.000
_cell.length_c   1.000
_cell.angle_alpha   90.00
_cell.angle_beta   90.00
_cell.angle_gamma   90.00
#
_symmetry.space_group_name_H-M   'P 1'
#
loop_
_entity.id
_entity.type
_entity.pdbx_description
1 polymer ?
#
loop_
_entity_poly.entity_id
_entity_poly.type
_entity_poly.pdbx_seq_one_letter_code
_entity_poly.pdbx_strand_id
1 'polypeptide(L)'
;MAAYDHLTPFPENIGVLKSLKEKNIRTAILSNGSPEMLDKVVKAAGFDVYLDAVLSVETVRLFKTAPETYSLALREFSCPKQHILFVSSNGWDALGATWFGFKTCWVNRYQMPLEEIGEPPTKVGSQLTDILELLV
;
A
#
# COMPACT_ATOMS: atom_id res chain seq x y z
N MET A 1 23.79 1.70 7.53
CA MET A 1 22.32 1.68 7.41
C MET A 1 21.80 2.64 6.32
N ALA A 2 22.60 2.93 5.27
CA ALA A 2 22.27 3.93 4.22
C ALA A 2 21.60 3.33 2.96
N ALA A 3 21.50 2.00 2.85
CA ALA A 3 20.96 1.34 1.66
C ALA A 3 19.44 1.47 1.51
N TYR A 4 18.72 1.64 2.62
CA TYR A 4 17.26 1.87 2.60
C TYR A 4 16.90 3.29 2.12
N ASP A 5 17.81 4.26 2.25
CA ASP A 5 17.56 5.66 1.85
C ASP A 5 17.52 5.86 0.32
N HIS A 6 17.98 4.86 -0.45
CA HIS A 6 18.11 4.92 -1.92
C HIS A 6 17.46 3.73 -2.63
N LEU A 7 16.31 3.28 -2.14
CA LEU A 7 15.53 2.25 -2.83
C LEU A 7 15.08 2.77 -4.20
N THR A 8 15.30 1.97 -5.23
CA THR A 8 14.84 2.27 -6.59
C THR A 8 13.38 1.85 -6.75
N PRO A 9 12.47 2.76 -7.15
CA PRO A 9 11.11 2.42 -7.53
C PRO A 9 11.05 1.38 -8.65
N PHE A 10 9.98 0.58 -8.70
CA PHE A 10 9.68 -0.17 -9.91
C PHE A 10 9.26 0.79 -11.03
N PRO A 11 9.64 0.54 -12.31
CA PRO A 11 9.50 1.51 -13.40
C PRO A 11 8.08 2.04 -13.61
N GLU A 12 7.06 1.21 -13.36
CA GLU A 12 5.66 1.59 -13.57
C GLU A 12 5.07 2.44 -12.44
N ASN A 13 5.71 2.49 -11.27
CA ASN A 13 5.09 3.03 -10.06
C ASN A 13 4.68 4.50 -10.20
N ILE A 14 5.55 5.34 -10.78
CA ILE A 14 5.25 6.76 -11.01
C ILE A 14 4.09 6.91 -11.98
N GLY A 15 4.06 6.11 -13.04
CA GLY A 15 2.97 6.13 -14.03
C GLY A 15 1.62 5.82 -13.38
N VAL A 16 1.58 4.79 -12.53
CA VAL A 16 0.36 4.41 -11.81
C VAL A 16 -0.07 5.52 -10.84
N LEU A 17 0.82 6.05 -10.01
CA LEU A 17 0.50 7.14 -9.08
C LEU A 17 -0.02 8.39 -9.80
N LYS A 18 0.57 8.73 -10.96
CA LYS A 18 0.09 9.81 -11.81
C LYS A 18 -1.33 9.56 -12.32
N SER A 19 -1.61 8.35 -12.84
CA SER A 19 -2.95 8.00 -13.31
C SER A 19 -4.00 8.02 -12.18
N LEU A 20 -3.64 7.62 -10.96
CA LEU A 20 -4.51 7.71 -9.79
C LEU A 20 -4.86 9.17 -9.47
N LYS A 21 -3.85 10.05 -9.46
CA LYS A 21 -4.01 11.48 -9.22
C LYS A 21 -4.87 12.15 -10.30
N GLU A 22 -4.66 11.83 -11.58
CA GLU A 22 -5.47 12.32 -12.69
C GLU A 22 -6.95 11.90 -12.58
N LYS A 23 -7.23 10.75 -11.96
CA LYS A 23 -8.57 10.25 -11.66
C LYS A 23 -9.15 10.81 -10.36
N ASN A 24 -8.46 11.73 -9.67
CA ASN A 24 -8.83 12.25 -8.35
C ASN A 24 -8.99 11.18 -7.26
N ILE A 25 -8.22 10.09 -7.37
CA ILE A 25 -8.17 9.04 -6.35
C ILE A 25 -7.10 9.41 -5.34
N ARG A 26 -7.49 9.52 -4.06
CA ARG A 26 -6.55 9.79 -2.97
C ARG A 26 -5.67 8.58 -2.70
N THR A 27 -4.39 8.81 -2.44
CA THR A 27 -3.38 7.77 -2.26
C THR A 27 -2.54 8.01 -1.01
N ALA A 28 -2.18 6.92 -0.32
CA ALA A 28 -1.27 6.99 0.81
C ALA A 28 -0.38 5.75 0.87
N ILE A 29 0.77 5.91 1.54
CA ILE A 29 1.58 4.77 2.00
C ILE A 29 1.21 4.45 3.44
N LEU A 30 1.09 3.17 3.78
CA LEU A 30 1.05 2.67 5.15
C LEU A 30 2.21 1.69 5.37
N SER A 31 3.21 2.10 6.15
CA SER A 31 4.46 1.35 6.29
C SER A 31 4.95 1.25 7.73
N ASN A 32 5.65 0.15 8.02
CA ASN A 32 6.28 -0.12 9.31
C ASN A 32 7.52 0.77 9.60
N GLY A 33 8.00 1.55 8.62
CA GLY A 33 9.13 2.45 8.79
C GLY A 33 8.79 3.69 9.64
N SER A 34 9.80 4.30 10.27
CA SER A 34 9.61 5.55 11.03
C SER A 34 9.20 6.69 10.09
N PRO A 35 8.51 7.74 10.58
CA PRO A 35 8.14 8.89 9.77
C PRO A 35 9.32 9.51 8.99
N GLU A 36 10.49 9.64 9.63
CA GLU A 36 11.68 10.23 9.01
C GLU A 36 12.25 9.36 7.90
N MET A 37 12.22 8.03 8.07
CA MET A 37 12.65 7.09 7.03
C MET A 37 11.71 7.16 5.82
N LEU A 38 10.40 7.17 6.07
CA LEU A 38 9.41 7.19 4.99
C LEU A 38 9.46 8.50 4.20
N ASP A 39 9.60 9.64 4.86
CA ASP A 39 9.73 10.95 4.20
C ASP A 39 10.93 10.98 3.23
N LYS A 40 12.09 10.46 3.67
CA LYS A 40 13.29 10.37 2.82
C LYS A 40 13.08 9.47 1.61
N VAL A 41 12.56 8.26 1.82
CA VAL A 41 12.36 7.28 0.73
C VAL A 41 11.34 7.78 -0.29
N VAL A 42 10.24 8.39 0.17
CA VAL A 42 9.20 8.94 -0.71
C VAL A 42 9.74 10.08 -1.57
N LYS A 43 10.52 11.00 -0.98
CA LYS A 43 11.15 12.11 -1.70
C LYS A 43 12.22 11.61 -2.68
N ALA A 44 13.08 10.69 -2.25
CA ALA A 44 14.10 10.10 -3.12
C ALA A 44 13.49 9.36 -4.33
N ALA A 45 12.32 8.75 -4.14
CA ALA A 45 11.55 8.09 -5.19
C ALA A 45 10.74 9.05 -6.09
N GLY A 46 10.61 10.33 -5.73
CA GLY A 46 9.75 11.31 -6.42
C GLY A 46 8.26 11.03 -6.27
N PHE A 47 7.85 10.37 -5.18
CA PHE A 47 6.46 10.00 -4.91
C PHE A 47 5.69 11.07 -4.11
N ASP A 48 6.41 11.98 -3.45
CA ASP A 48 5.86 13.02 -2.57
C ASP A 48 4.83 13.91 -3.27
N VAL A 49 5.02 14.21 -4.56
CA VAL A 49 4.08 15.04 -5.32
C VAL A 49 2.81 14.30 -5.75
N TYR A 50 2.76 12.98 -5.61
CA TYR A 50 1.62 12.15 -6.03
C TYR A 50 0.83 11.54 -4.88
N LEU A 51 1.41 11.46 -3.69
CA LEU A 51 0.77 10.91 -2.49
C LEU A 51 0.07 12.01 -1.68
N ASP A 52 -1.11 11.72 -1.17
CA ASP A 52 -1.83 12.62 -0.26
C ASP A 52 -1.37 12.45 1.19
N ALA A 53 -0.91 11.25 1.57
CA ALA A 53 -0.41 10.98 2.92
C ALA A 53 0.67 9.89 2.97
N VAL A 54 1.50 9.96 4.01
CA VAL A 54 2.53 8.95 4.35
C VAL A 54 2.33 8.55 5.81
N LEU A 55 1.82 7.34 6.03
CA LEU A 55 1.39 6.84 7.33
C LEU A 55 2.42 5.85 7.88
N SER A 56 2.92 6.14 9.09
CA SER A 56 3.79 5.23 9.85
C SER A 56 3.00 4.53 10.95
N VAL A 57 3.25 3.23 11.10
CA VAL A 57 2.69 2.44 12.20
C VAL A 57 3.28 2.80 13.57
N GLU A 58 4.39 3.55 13.59
CA GLU A 58 5.03 4.00 14.83
C GLU A 58 4.06 4.77 15.73
N THR A 59 3.11 5.50 15.12
CA THR A 59 2.05 6.24 15.80
C THR A 59 1.14 5.36 16.65
N VAL A 60 0.99 4.08 16.30
CA VAL A 60 0.18 3.09 17.04
C VAL A 60 1.04 2.07 17.79
N ARG A 61 2.37 2.09 17.59
CA ARG A 61 3.34 1.17 18.22
C ARG A 61 3.00 -0.32 18.04
N LEU A 62 2.32 -0.65 16.95
CA LEU A 62 1.93 -2.00 16.57
C LEU A 62 2.29 -2.20 15.10
N PHE A 63 2.93 -3.33 14.79
CA PHE A 63 3.22 -3.70 13.41
C PHE A 63 2.02 -4.42 12.78
N LYS A 64 1.96 -4.39 11.45
CA LYS A 64 1.09 -5.29 10.67
C LYS A 64 1.33 -6.75 11.10
N THR A 65 0.30 -7.58 11.23
CA THR A 65 -1.10 -7.44 10.77
C THR A 65 -2.08 -6.90 11.83
N ALA A 66 -1.61 -6.14 12.84
CA ALA A 66 -2.49 -5.55 13.85
C ALA A 66 -3.59 -4.66 13.21
N PRO A 67 -4.87 -4.80 13.59
CA PRO A 67 -5.97 -4.03 13.00
C PRO A 67 -5.83 -2.51 13.22
N GLU A 68 -5.18 -2.09 14.31
CA GLU A 68 -4.89 -0.69 14.62
C GLU A 68 -4.03 -0.05 13.54
N THR A 69 -3.10 -0.80 12.96
CA THR A 69 -2.27 -0.35 11.85
C THR A 69 -3.12 -0.03 10.62
N TYR A 70 -3.99 -0.95 10.19
CA TYR A 70 -4.87 -0.73 9.04
C TYR A 70 -5.88 0.41 9.29
N SER A 71 -6.29 0.61 10.55
CA SER A 71 -7.19 1.70 10.93
C SER A 71 -6.64 3.10 10.66
N LEU A 72 -5.31 3.25 10.55
CA LEU A 72 -4.67 4.53 10.20
C LEU A 72 -5.16 5.06 8.85
N ALA A 73 -5.35 4.19 7.85
CA ALA A 73 -5.86 4.59 6.54
C ALA A 73 -7.32 5.10 6.62
N LEU A 74 -8.14 4.52 7.52
CA LEU A 74 -9.50 5.00 7.74
C LEU A 74 -9.54 6.37 8.41
N ARG A 75 -8.63 6.62 9.37
CA ARG A 75 -8.51 7.92 10.03
C ARG A 75 -8.10 9.01 9.04
N GLU A 76 -7.12 8.71 8.20
CA GLU A 76 -6.63 9.63 7.17
C GLU A 76 -7.72 9.97 6.15
N PHE A 77 -8.35 8.95 5.57
CA PHE A 77 -9.28 9.19 4.47
C PHE A 77 -10.72 9.44 4.88
N SER A 78 -11.09 9.13 6.13
CA SER A 78 -12.46 9.29 6.65
C SER A 78 -13.53 8.68 5.72
N CYS A 79 -13.28 7.46 5.24
CA CYS A 79 -14.19 6.73 4.35
C CYS A 79 -14.46 5.30 4.85
N PRO A 80 -15.52 4.64 4.38
CA PRO A 80 -15.77 3.22 4.66
C PRO A 80 -14.64 2.32 4.17
N LYS A 81 -14.40 1.21 4.87
CA LYS A 81 -13.37 0.20 4.51
C LYS A 81 -13.50 -0.27 3.06
N GLN A 82 -14.73 -0.42 2.57
CA GLN A 82 -15.01 -0.91 1.22
C GLN A 82 -14.59 0.08 0.12
N HIS A 83 -14.32 1.34 0.47
CA HIS A 83 -13.84 2.39 -0.43
C HIS A 83 -12.30 2.51 -0.43
N ILE A 84 -11.61 1.69 0.35
CA ILE A 84 -10.14 1.61 0.34
C ILE A 84 -9.73 0.35 -0.41
N LEU A 85 -8.93 0.55 -1.46
CA LEU A 85 -8.13 -0.52 -2.07
C LEU A 85 -6.76 -0.55 -1.37
N PHE A 86 -6.50 -1.61 -0.62
CA PHE A 86 -5.20 -1.85 -0.02
C PHE A 86 -4.33 -2.69 -0.95
N VAL A 87 -3.14 -2.19 -1.26
CA VAL A 87 -2.21 -2.83 -2.21
C VAL A 87 -0.93 -3.21 -1.48
N SER A 88 -0.51 -4.47 -1.60
CA SER A 88 0.75 -4.94 -1.02
C SER A 88 1.42 -5.97 -1.92
N SER A 89 2.75 -6.03 -1.88
CA SER A 89 3.52 -7.10 -2.53
C SER A 89 3.68 -8.32 -1.63
N ASN A 90 3.40 -8.19 -0.33
CA ASN A 90 3.50 -9.27 0.64
C ASN A 90 2.15 -9.99 0.76
N GLY A 91 2.13 -11.30 0.53
CA GLY A 91 0.91 -12.12 0.62
C GLY A 91 0.23 -12.00 1.97
N TRP A 92 0.96 -12.22 3.06
CA TRP A 92 0.48 -12.07 4.43
C TRP A 92 -0.11 -10.68 4.77
N ASP A 93 0.40 -9.59 4.17
CA ASP A 93 -0.09 -8.23 4.44
C ASP A 93 -1.37 -7.94 3.65
N ALA A 94 -1.41 -8.37 2.38
CA ALA A 94 -2.64 -8.33 1.58
C ALA A 94 -3.76 -9.16 2.25
N LEU A 95 -3.42 -10.31 2.82
CA LEU A 95 -4.34 -11.15 3.57
C LEU A 95 -4.80 -10.48 4.87
N GLY A 96 -3.88 -9.89 5.66
CA GLY A 96 -4.21 -9.15 6.87
C GLY A 96 -5.17 -7.98 6.62
N ALA A 97 -4.95 -7.23 5.53
CA ALA A 97 -5.86 -6.18 5.09
C ALA A 97 -7.22 -6.71 4.62
N THR A 98 -7.25 -7.91 4.03
CA THR A 98 -8.49 -8.59 3.62
C THR A 98 -9.32 -8.94 4.85
N TRP A 99 -8.71 -9.54 5.89
CA TRP A 99 -9.38 -9.82 7.17
C TRP A 99 -9.86 -8.55 7.87
N PHE A 100 -9.12 -7.45 7.76
CA PHE A 100 -9.56 -6.17 8.29
C PHE A 100 -10.81 -5.62 7.58
N GLY A 101 -11.05 -6.02 6.33
CA GLY A 101 -12.24 -5.69 5.53
C GLY A 101 -12.01 -4.68 4.41
N PHE A 102 -10.77 -4.46 3.97
CA PHE A 102 -10.48 -3.68 2.77
C PHE A 102 -10.72 -4.51 1.50
N LYS A 103 -10.96 -3.82 0.37
CA LYS A 103 -10.67 -4.43 -0.94
C LYS A 103 -9.16 -4.53 -1.07
N THR A 104 -8.65 -5.65 -1.58
CA THR A 104 -7.21 -5.92 -1.55
C THR A 104 -6.66 -6.34 -2.91
N CYS A 105 -5.49 -5.82 -3.25
CA CYS A 105 -4.72 -6.29 -4.40
C CYS A 105 -3.33 -6.76 -3.93
N TRP A 106 -3.02 -8.02 -4.20
CA TRP A 106 -1.68 -8.57 -3.99
C TRP A 106 -0.87 -8.49 -5.29
N VAL A 107 0.20 -7.69 -5.27
CA VAL A 107 1.15 -7.56 -6.39
C VAL A 107 2.24 -8.62 -6.25
N ASN A 108 1.97 -9.80 -6.80
CA ASN A 108 2.82 -10.98 -6.76
C ASN A 108 3.77 -11.05 -7.97
N ARG A 109 4.80 -10.20 -7.99
CA ARG A 109 5.83 -10.17 -9.04
C ARG A 109 6.57 -11.49 -9.24
N TYR A 110 6.69 -12.27 -8.17
CA TYR A 110 7.52 -13.49 -8.12
C TYR A 110 6.73 -14.78 -8.23
N GLN A 111 5.43 -14.72 -8.51
CA GLN A 111 4.55 -15.90 -8.63
C GLN A 111 4.63 -16.82 -7.40
N MET A 112 4.75 -16.23 -6.21
CA MET A 112 4.73 -16.95 -4.94
C MET A 112 3.38 -17.68 -4.77
N PRO A 113 3.36 -18.83 -4.07
CA PRO A 113 2.10 -19.49 -3.71
C PRO A 113 1.23 -18.57 -2.85
N LEU A 114 -0.09 -18.75 -2.94
CA LEU A 114 -1.03 -18.09 -2.04
C LEU A 114 -0.80 -18.55 -0.60
N GLU A 115 -1.08 -17.66 0.35
CA GLU A 115 -1.15 -18.03 1.76
C GLU A 115 -2.30 -19.04 1.95
N GLU A 116 -2.06 -20.12 2.69
CA GLU A 116 -3.02 -21.22 2.88
C GLU A 116 -4.01 -20.97 4.03
N ILE A 117 -4.19 -19.71 4.42
CA ILE A 117 -4.98 -19.31 5.59
C ILE A 117 -5.99 -18.22 5.23
N GLY A 118 -7.28 -18.54 5.31
CA GLY A 118 -8.37 -17.59 5.07
C GLY A 118 -8.66 -17.31 3.59
N GLU A 119 -9.51 -16.32 3.35
CA GLU A 119 -9.93 -15.92 2.01
C GLU A 119 -8.81 -15.16 1.26
N PRO A 120 -8.62 -15.40 -0.05
CA PRO A 120 -7.60 -14.74 -0.83
C PRO A 120 -7.91 -13.24 -1.04
N PRO A 121 -6.89 -12.43 -1.39
CA PRO A 121 -7.09 -11.04 -1.77
C PRO A 121 -8.08 -10.87 -2.92
N THR A 122 -8.77 -9.72 -2.99
CA THR A 122 -9.77 -9.44 -4.05
C THR A 122 -9.19 -9.60 -5.46
N LYS A 123 -7.91 -9.27 -5.64
CA LYS A 123 -7.17 -9.41 -6.89
C LYS A 123 -5.74 -9.85 -6.60
N VAL A 124 -5.22 -10.71 -7.46
CA VAL A 124 -3.78 -10.97 -7.56
C VAL A 124 -3.33 -10.47 -8.92
N GLY A 125 -2.30 -9.63 -8.91
CA GLY A 125 -1.61 -9.10 -10.08
C GLY A 125 -0.13 -9.43 -10.03
N SER A 126 0.59 -9.19 -11.13
CA SER A 126 2.04 -9.30 -11.20
C SER A 126 2.73 -7.94 -11.16
N GLN A 127 1.99 -6.85 -11.37
CA GLN A 127 2.54 -5.48 -11.46
C GLN A 127 1.64 -4.47 -10.76
N LEU A 128 2.17 -3.27 -10.46
CA LEU A 128 1.33 -2.24 -9.85
C LEU A 128 0.26 -1.71 -10.82
N THR A 129 0.48 -1.80 -12.13
CA THR A 129 -0.51 -1.41 -13.16
C THR A 129 -1.83 -2.17 -13.07
N ASP A 130 -1.81 -3.40 -12.55
CA ASP A 130 -2.97 -4.27 -12.52
C ASP A 130 -4.05 -3.74 -11.57
N ILE A 131 -3.70 -2.82 -10.65
CA ILE A 131 -4.69 -2.16 -9.80
C ILE A 131 -5.63 -1.25 -10.61
N LEU A 132 -5.20 -0.76 -11.78
CA LEU A 132 -6.00 0.15 -12.61
C LEU A 132 -7.25 -0.53 -13.16
N GLU A 133 -7.24 -1.86 -13.28
CA GLU A 133 -8.40 -2.67 -13.68
C GLU A 133 -9.51 -2.67 -12.61
N LEU A 134 -9.18 -2.31 -11.36
CA LEU A 134 -10.11 -2.27 -10.23
C LEU A 134 -10.76 -0.90 -10.03
N LEU A 135 -10.34 0.11 -10.80
CA LEU A 135 -10.75 1.52 -10.66
C LEU A 135 -11.92 1.89 -11.58
N VAL A 136 -12.78 0.92 -11.87
CA VAL A 136 -13.95 1.06 -12.74
C VAL A 136 -15.08 1.80 -12.03
#